data_AF-A0A949A7N9-F1
#
_entry.id   AF-A0A949A7N9-F1
#
_cell.length_a   1.000
_cell.length_b   1.000
_cell.length_c   1.000
_cell.angle_alpha   90.00
_cell.angle_beta   90.00
_cell.angle_gamma   90.00
#
_symmetry.space_group_name_H-M   'P 1'
#
loop_
_entity.id
_entity.type
_entity.pdbx_description
1 polymer ?
#
loop_
_entity_poly.entity_id
_entity_poly.type
_entity_poly.pdbx_seq_one_letter_code
_entity_poly.pdbx_strand_id
1 'polypeptide(L)' 'MENSDEGGFVAKALGFPIFTEGETFQELKENIVDAVKCHFEPKELPHIVRLHTVKDEVMAI' A
#
# COMPACT_ATOMS: atom_id res chain seq x y z
N MET A 1 7.92 -15.98 22.73
CA MET A 1 8.16 -14.97 21.70
C MET A 1 7.42 -15.49 20.49
N GLU A 2 6.20 -15.01 20.31
CA GLU A 2 5.39 -15.31 19.13
C GLU A 2 6.18 -15.00 17.86
N ASN A 3 6.48 -16.04 17.08
CA ASN A 3 6.90 -15.86 15.69
C ASN A 3 5.61 -15.60 14.91
N SER A 4 5.13 -14.37 14.99
CA SER A 4 4.20 -13.91 13.99
C SER A 4 5.04 -13.29 12.89
N ASP A 5 5.15 -14.01 11.78
CA ASP A 5 5.19 -13.42 10.45
C ASP A 5 3.91 -12.55 10.21
N GLU A 6 3.57 -11.65 11.14
CA GLU A 6 2.51 -10.63 11.02
C GLU A 6 3.01 -9.50 10.10
N GLY A 7 3.59 -9.89 8.97
CA GLY A 7 4.13 -9.00 7.95
C GLY A 7 3.01 -8.40 7.14
N GLY A 8 2.32 -7.41 7.70
CA GLY A 8 1.40 -6.56 6.95
C GLY A 8 2.14 -5.73 5.89
N PHE A 9 1.50 -5.48 4.76
CA PHE A 9 1.98 -4.57 3.75
C PHE A 9 1.47 -3.17 4.04
N VAL A 10 2.31 -2.17 3.82
CA VAL A 10 1.94 -0.75 3.88
C VAL A 10 2.30 -0.07 2.57
N ALA A 11 1.45 0.85 2.13
CA ALA A 11 1.68 1.68 0.95
C ALA A 11 1.32 3.13 1.22
N LYS A 12 2.09 4.03 0.61
CA LYS A 12 1.91 5.47 0.69
C LYS A 12 1.99 6.08 -0.70
N ALA A 13 1.05 6.96 -1.03
CA ALA A 13 1.13 7.71 -2.28
C ALA A 13 2.21 8.80 -2.22
N LEU A 14 2.91 8.99 -3.33
CA LEU A 14 3.84 10.10 -3.49
C LEU A 14 3.05 11.36 -3.89
N GLY A 15 3.17 12.43 -3.10
CA GLY A 15 2.52 13.71 -3.37
C GLY A 15 1.08 13.85 -2.85
N PHE A 16 0.49 12.78 -2.31
CA PHE A 16 -0.85 12.80 -1.73
C PHE A 16 -0.86 12.18 -0.33
N PRO A 17 -1.70 12.66 0.60
CA PRO A 17 -1.83 12.10 1.94
C PRO A 17 -2.68 10.82 1.94
N ILE A 18 -2.36 9.87 1.05
CA ILE A 18 -3.04 8.57 0.95
C ILE A 18 -2.13 7.51 1.56
N PHE A 19 -2.67 6.78 2.53
CA PHE A 19 -2.00 5.71 3.25
C PHE A 19 -2.93 4.51 3.32
N THR A 20 -2.39 3.34 3.05
CA THR A 20 -3.15 2.08 3.04
C THR A 20 -2.30 0.96 3.59
N GLU A 21 -2.93 0.02 4.26
CA GLU A 21 -2.32 -1.20 4.77
C GLU A 21 -3.14 -2.42 4.32
N GLY A 22 -2.57 -3.61 4.45
CA GLY A 22 -3.27 -4.87 4.20
C GLY A 22 -2.43 -6.05 4.66
N GLU A 23 -3.08 -7.12 5.12
CA GLU A 23 -2.41 -8.34 5.58
C GLU A 23 -1.82 -9.12 4.40
N THR A 24 -2.41 -8.96 3.21
CA THR A 24 -1.90 -9.55 1.97
C THR A 24 -1.63 -8.48 0.92
N PHE A 25 -0.73 -8.80 -0.03
CA PHE A 25 -0.47 -7.91 -1.16
C PHE A 25 -1.69 -7.70 -2.06
N GLN A 26 -2.62 -8.67 -2.07
CA GLN A 26 -3.88 -8.56 -2.80
C GLN A 26 -4.81 -7.55 -2.13
N GLU A 27 -5.01 -7.69 -0.81
CA GLU A 27 -5.81 -6.77 0.00
C GLU A 27 -5.26 -5.33 -0.06
N LEU A 28 -3.94 -5.18 0.03
CA LEU A 28 -3.30 -3.86 -0.10
C LEU A 28 -3.67 -3.19 -1.43
N LYS A 29 -3.71 -3.92 -2.55
CA LYS A 29 -4.08 -3.35 -3.86
C LYS A 29 -5.54 -2.90 -3.88
N GLU A 30 -6.44 -3.68 -3.29
CA GLU A 30 -7.85 -3.32 -3.21
C GLU A 30 -8.01 -2.04 -2.37
N ASN A 31 -7.37 -2.01 -1.20
CA ASN A 31 -7.36 -0.85 -0.32
C ASN A 31 -6.76 0.40 -0.99
N ILE A 32 -5.68 0.26 -1.78
CA ILE A 32 -5.11 1.35 -2.57
C ILE A 32 -6.13 1.92 -3.56
N VAL A 33 -6.80 1.04 -4.32
CA VAL A 33 -7.77 1.46 -5.35
C VAL A 33 -8.93 2.20 -4.70
N ASP A 34 -9.43 1.71 -3.57
CA ASP A 34 -10.55 2.33 -2.87
C ASP A 34 -10.15 3.66 -2.21
N ALA A 35 -8.95 3.75 -1.64
CA ALA A 35 -8.43 5.00 -1.10
C ALA A 35 -8.24 6.06 -2.20
N VAL A 36 -7.74 5.67 -3.37
CA VAL A 36 -7.64 6.57 -4.54
C VAL A 36 -9.02 7.03 -5.01
N LYS A 37 -10.00 6.13 -5.11
CA LYS A 37 -11.38 6.50 -5.48
C LYS A 37 -12.06 7.41 -4.46
N CYS A 38 -11.75 7.25 -3.18
CA CYS A 38 -12.28 8.10 -2.12
C CYS A 38 -11.62 9.49 -2.12
N HIS A 39 -10.33 9.57 -2.48
CA HIS A 39 -9.57 10.82 -2.48
C HIS A 39 -9.84 11.70 -3.71
N PHE A 40 -10.05 11.10 -4.88
CA PHE A 40 -10.20 11.83 -6.14
C PHE A 40 -11.66 11.81 -6.63
N GLU A 41 -12.10 12.97 -7.14
CA GLU A 41 -13.37 13.06 -7.86
C GLU A 41 -13.33 12.20 -9.15
N PRO A 42 -14.47 11.75 -9.69
CA PRO A 42 -14.52 10.91 -10.89
C PRO A 42 -13.79 11.48 -12.11
N LYS A 43 -13.74 12.82 -12.21
CA LYS A 43 -13.06 13.55 -13.29
C LYS A 43 -11.54 13.67 -13.10
N GLU A 44 -11.04 13.41 -11.90
CA GLU A 44 -9.62 13.53 -11.50
C GLU A 44 -9.00 12.16 -11.18
N LEU A 45 -9.78 11.09 -11.32
CA LEU A 45 -9.35 9.74 -10.99
C LEU A 45 -8.22 9.29 -11.92
N PRO A 46 -7.04 8.90 -11.39
CA PRO A 46 -5.97 8.38 -12.22
C PRO A 46 -6.35 7.01 -12.80
N HIS A 47 -6.08 6.80 -14.09
CA HIS A 47 -6.29 5.50 -14.74
C HIS A 47 -5.20 4.47 -14.42
N ILE A 48 -4.04 4.93 -13.92
CA ILE A 48 -2.89 4.07 -13.64
C ILE A 48 -2.33 4.44 -12.27
N VAL A 49 -2.21 3.46 -11.39
CA VAL A 49 -1.50 3.56 -10.12
C VAL A 49 -0.27 2.66 -10.19
N ARG A 50 0.92 3.24 -10.04
CA ARG A 50 2.18 2.50 -10.03
C ARG A 50 2.60 2.21 -8.60
N LEU A 51 2.49 0.96 -8.19
CA LEU A 51 2.99 0.49 -6.89
C LEU A 51 4.48 0.16 -7.00
N HIS A 52 5.32 0.83 -6.19
CA HIS A 52 6.76 0.53 -6.09
C HIS A 52 7.03 -0.14 -4.74
N THR A 53 7.13 -1.46 -4.75
CA THR A 53 7.44 -2.25 -3.54
C THR A 53 8.94 -2.46 -3.44
N VAL A 54 9.55 -2.10 -2.31
CA VAL A 54 10.95 -2.39 -1.99
C VAL A 54 10.96 -3.35 -0.81
N LYS A 55 11.69 -4.46 -0.93
CA LYS A 55 11.93 -5.39 0.17
C LYS A 55 13.26 -5.02 0.81
N ASP A 56 13.21 -4.44 2.01
CA ASP A 56 14.40 -4.04 2.77
C ASP A 56 14.66 -5.10 3.84
N GLU A 57 15.66 -5.95 3.61
CA GLU A 57 16.04 -7.03 4.52
C GLU A 57 17.31 -6.63 5.27
N VAL A 58 17.19 -6.52 6.59
CA VAL A 58 18.33 -6.27 7.48
C VAL A 58 18.63 -7.54 8.25
N MET A 59 19.83 -8.09 8.07
CA MET A 59 20.35 -9.18 8.90
C MET A 59 21.51 -8.67 9.75
N ALA A 60 21.50 -9.04 11.03
CA ALA A 60 22.69 -8.96 11.86
C ALA A 60 23.69 -10.05 11.43
N ILE A 61 24.98 -9.74 11.52
CA ILE A 61 26.08 -10.66 11.23
C ILE A 61 26.43 -11.49 12.47
#